data_AF-H0AB30-F1
#
_entry.id   AF-H0AB30-F1
#
_cell.length_a   1.000
_cell.length_b   1.000
_cell.length_c   1.000
_cell.angle_alpha   90.00
_cell.angle_beta   90.00
_cell.angle_gamma   90.00
#
_symmetry.space_group_name_H-M   'P 1'
#
loop_
_entity.id
_entity.type
_entity.pdbx_description
1 polymer ?
#
loop_
_entity_poly.entity_id
_entity_poly.type
_entity_poly.pdbx_seq_one_letter_code
_entity_poly.pdbx_strand_id
1 'polypeptide(L)'
;MLERFIEIVEDQKADILLGYNTDEFDFDILRDKADETGVTLALGRNGERMKFNRRGRFKGARIKGRMHLDLYPFVTHVLAPGIDSETLDLDSVAQEMLGKEKDDLSWSEMKQIWREKEILKNSPNMP
;
A
#
# COMPACT_ATOMS: atom_id res chain seq x y z
N MET A 1 4.63 13.68 4.19
CA MET A 1 4.52 12.50 3.30
C MET A 1 3.07 12.08 3.10
N LEU A 2 2.29 11.82 4.16
CA LEU A 2 0.87 11.46 4.04
C LEU A 2 0.04 12.52 3.31
N GLU A 3 0.21 13.79 3.65
CA GLU A 3 -0.45 14.90 2.94
C GLU A 3 -0.11 14.89 1.45
N ARG A 4 1.18 14.74 1.11
CA ARG A 4 1.63 14.64 -0.28
C ARG A 4 1.04 13.43 -1.01
N PHE A 5 0.86 12.30 -0.33
CA PHE A 5 0.19 11.13 -0.91
C PHE A 5 -1.27 11.45 -1.25
N ILE A 6 -2.00 12.10 -0.34
CA ILE A 6 -3.39 12.52 -0.55
C ILE A 6 -3.49 13.49 -1.74
N GLU A 7 -2.59 14.47 -1.81
CA GLU A 7 -2.49 15.41 -2.93
C GLU A 7 -2.28 14.68 -4.27
N ILE A 8 -1.33 13.73 -4.32
CA ILE A 8 -1.06 12.96 -5.55
C ILE A 8 -2.31 12.20 -6.00
N VAL A 9 -3.04 11.58 -5.08
CA VAL A 9 -4.29 10.85 -5.41
C VAL A 9 -5.35 11.78 -6.00
N GLU A 10 -5.48 13.00 -5.47
CA GLU A 10 -6.41 14.00 -5.98
C GLU A 10 -5.96 14.56 -7.33
N ASP A 11 -4.68 14.96 -7.46
CA ASP A 11 -4.08 15.53 -8.67
C ASP A 11 -4.16 14.57 -9.85
N GLN A 12 -3.90 13.28 -9.62
CA GLN A 12 -3.99 12.22 -10.63
C GLN A 12 -5.45 11.86 -10.97
N LYS A 13 -6.43 12.38 -10.21
CA LYS A 13 -7.86 12.07 -10.38
C LYS A 13 -8.14 10.56 -10.41
N ALA A 14 -7.44 9.79 -9.58
CA ALA A 14 -7.44 8.33 -9.64
C ALA A 14 -8.83 7.71 -9.38
N ASP A 15 -9.45 7.09 -10.38
CA ASP A 15 -10.74 6.42 -10.18
C ASP A 15 -10.65 5.16 -9.33
N ILE A 16 -9.50 4.48 -9.41
CA ILE A 16 -9.22 3.22 -8.73
C ILE A 16 -7.94 3.38 -7.91
N LEU A 17 -8.02 3.01 -6.63
CA LEU A 17 -6.87 2.79 -5.77
C LEU A 17 -6.65 1.29 -5.67
N LEU A 18 -5.63 0.83 -6.39
CA LEU A 18 -5.25 -0.57 -6.50
C LEU A 18 -4.10 -0.89 -5.54
N GLY A 19 -4.14 -2.05 -4.91
CA GLY A 19 -3.02 -2.54 -4.13
C GLY A 19 -3.05 -4.05 -3.91
N TYR A 20 -2.08 -4.55 -3.15
CA TYR A 20 -1.93 -5.97 -2.86
C TYR A 20 -1.88 -6.18 -1.34
N ASN A 21 -2.94 -6.78 -0.79
CA ASN A 21 -3.14 -6.99 0.66
C ASN A 21 -3.25 -5.68 1.48
N THR A 22 -3.69 -4.60 0.83
CA THR A 22 -3.91 -3.28 1.42
C THR A 22 -4.94 -3.23 2.55
N ASP A 23 -5.99 -4.06 2.48
CA ASP A 23 -7.05 -4.08 3.51
C ASP A 23 -6.57 -4.64 4.85
N GLU A 24 -5.61 -5.58 4.81
CA GLU A 24 -5.06 -6.23 6.00
C GLU A 24 -3.73 -5.61 6.47
N PHE A 25 -3.05 -4.82 5.63
CA PHE A 25 -1.76 -4.22 5.98
C PHE A 25 -1.73 -2.69 5.84
N ASP A 26 -1.64 -2.18 4.61
CA ASP A 26 -1.34 -0.76 4.34
C ASP A 26 -2.29 0.21 5.04
N PHE A 27 -3.59 -0.10 5.03
CA PHE A 27 -4.58 0.80 5.60
C PHE A 27 -4.51 0.91 7.13
N ASP A 28 -4.11 -0.15 7.83
CA ASP A 28 -3.85 -0.06 9.27
C ASP A 28 -2.65 0.84 9.55
N ILE A 29 -1.56 0.66 8.81
CA ILE A 29 -0.36 1.49 8.95
C ILE A 29 -0.68 2.96 8.63
N LEU A 30 -1.42 3.22 7.54
CA LEU A 30 -1.83 4.57 7.17
C LEU A 30 -2.72 5.21 8.23
N ARG A 31 -3.66 4.45 8.81
CA ARG A 31 -4.50 4.94 9.92
C ARG A 31 -3.65 5.35 11.10
N ASP A 32 -2.79 4.45 11.56
CA ASP A 32 -2.00 4.65 12.77
C ASP A 32 -1.07 5.87 12.57
N LYS A 33 -0.47 6.03 11.40
CA LYS A 33 0.34 7.21 11.07
C LYS A 33 -0.47 8.49 10.90
N ALA A 34 -1.69 8.42 10.38
CA ALA A 34 -2.59 9.56 10.32
C ALA A 34 -3.00 10.03 11.73
N ASP A 35 -3.30 9.10 12.63
CA ASP A 35 -3.65 9.39 14.02
C ASP A 35 -2.46 9.97 14.80
N GLU A 36 -1.25 9.43 14.62
CA GLU A 36 -0.01 9.95 15.23
C GLU A 36 0.31 11.39 14.78
N THR A 37 0.02 11.73 13.53
CA THR A 37 0.40 13.02 12.92
C THR A 37 -0.72 14.05 12.88
N GLY A 38 -1.95 13.65 13.21
CA GLY A 38 -3.15 14.50 13.07
C GLY A 38 -3.61 14.71 11.63
N VAL A 39 -3.00 14.03 10.65
CA VAL A 39 -3.38 14.14 9.24
C VAL A 39 -4.72 13.43 9.01
N THR A 40 -5.62 14.06 8.26
CA THR A 40 -6.86 13.42 7.83
C THR A 40 -6.65 12.70 6.51
N LEU A 41 -6.89 11.37 6.46
CA LEU A 41 -6.88 10.57 5.22
C LEU A 41 -8.09 10.90 4.33
N ALA A 42 -8.07 12.07 3.67
CA ALA A 42 -9.10 12.55 2.76
C ALA A 42 -8.95 11.96 1.34
N LEU A 43 -8.90 10.63 1.23
CA LEU A 43 -8.69 9.92 -0.04
C LEU A 43 -9.95 9.81 -0.90
N GLY A 44 -11.14 10.08 -0.34
CA GLY A 44 -12.39 10.14 -1.09
C GLY A 44 -12.46 11.38 -1.98
N ARG A 45 -13.30 11.33 -3.03
CA ARG A 45 -13.54 12.50 -3.88
C ARG A 45 -14.08 13.68 -3.07
N ASN A 46 -13.70 14.88 -3.48
CA ASN A 46 -14.11 16.15 -2.84
C ASN A 46 -13.68 16.23 -1.36
N GLY A 47 -12.53 15.65 -1.01
CA GLY A 47 -11.98 15.68 0.34
C GLY A 47 -12.72 14.78 1.34
N GLU A 48 -13.52 13.83 0.88
CA GLU A 48 -14.23 12.89 1.75
C GLU A 48 -13.24 12.00 2.51
N ARG A 49 -13.45 11.88 3.83
CA ARG A 49 -12.60 11.06 4.69
C ARG A 49 -12.76 9.57 4.34
N MET A 50 -11.63 8.88 4.21
CA MET A 50 -11.60 7.42 4.14
C MET A 50 -12.20 6.81 5.41
N LYS A 51 -13.03 5.78 5.24
CA LYS A 51 -13.66 5.07 6.37
C LYS A 51 -13.22 3.62 6.39
N PHE A 52 -12.85 3.13 7.55
CA PHE A 52 -12.60 1.71 7.77
C PHE A 52 -13.92 1.04 8.10
N ASN A 53 -14.37 0.09 7.26
CA ASN A 53 -15.53 -0.72 7.61
C ASN A 53 -15.05 -2.06 8.13
N ARG A 54 -15.72 -2.51 9.19
CA ARG A 54 -15.66 -3.89 9.65
C ARG A 54 -17.07 -4.44 9.59
N ARG A 55 -17.34 -5.35 8.65
CA ARG A 55 -18.63 -6.03 8.54
C ARG A 55 -18.39 -7.53 8.59
N GLY A 56 -18.66 -8.12 9.76
CA GLY A 56 -18.37 -9.53 10.01
C GLY A 56 -16.88 -9.82 9.86
N ARG A 57 -16.53 -10.78 8.99
CA ARG A 57 -15.14 -11.14 8.68
C ARG A 57 -14.47 -10.20 7.68
N PHE A 58 -15.23 -9.37 6.98
CA PHE A 58 -14.67 -8.46 5.99
C PHE A 58 -14.27 -7.15 6.65
N LYS A 59 -12.96 -6.87 6.61
CA LYS A 59 -12.37 -5.60 6.94
C LYS A 59 -11.93 -4.95 5.63
N GLY A 60 -12.21 -3.66 5.46
CA GLY A 60 -11.66 -2.95 4.32
C GLY A 60 -11.95 -1.46 4.32
N ALA A 61 -11.18 -0.73 3.52
CA ALA A 61 -11.39 0.70 3.36
C ALA A 61 -12.56 0.99 2.44
N ARG A 62 -13.34 2.01 2.78
CA ARG A 62 -14.28 2.66 1.89
C ARG A 62 -13.80 4.06 1.59
N ILE A 63 -13.58 4.30 0.31
CA ILE A 63 -13.09 5.55 -0.23
C ILE A 63 -14.21 6.13 -1.10
N LYS A 64 -14.98 7.08 -0.55
CA LYS A 64 -16.21 7.54 -1.21
C LYS A 64 -15.87 8.18 -2.57
N GLY A 65 -16.56 7.75 -3.62
CA GLY A 65 -16.34 8.24 -4.98
C GLY A 65 -15.11 7.68 -5.69
N ARG A 66 -14.39 6.72 -5.09
CA ARG A 66 -13.33 5.94 -5.75
C ARG A 66 -13.55 4.46 -5.50
N MET A 67 -13.08 3.62 -6.41
CA MET A 67 -13.01 2.18 -6.16
C MET A 67 -11.69 1.90 -5.44
N HIS A 68 -11.75 1.21 -4.32
CA HIS A 68 -10.57 0.53 -3.78
C HIS A 68 -10.62 -0.92 -4.25
N LEU A 69 -9.52 -1.40 -4.82
CA LEU A 69 -9.38 -2.77 -5.31
C LEU A 69 -8.15 -3.39 -4.66
N ASP A 70 -8.40 -4.27 -3.69
CA ASP A 70 -7.38 -5.16 -3.15
C ASP A 70 -7.26 -6.41 -4.02
N LEU A 71 -6.09 -6.62 -4.60
CA LEU A 71 -5.83 -7.76 -5.47
C LEU A 71 -5.66 -9.06 -4.69
N TYR A 72 -5.24 -9.03 -3.42
CA TYR A 72 -4.90 -10.26 -2.70
C TYR A 72 -6.10 -11.23 -2.57
N PRO A 73 -7.31 -10.78 -2.17
CA PRO A 73 -8.49 -11.63 -2.19
C PRO A 73 -8.85 -12.14 -3.60
N PHE A 74 -8.68 -11.32 -4.64
CA PHE A 74 -8.94 -11.73 -6.02
C PHE A 74 -7.98 -12.83 -6.47
N VAL A 75 -6.67 -12.64 -6.24
CA VAL A 75 -5.65 -13.65 -6.54
C VAL A 75 -5.95 -14.93 -5.78
N THR A 76 -6.20 -14.85 -4.47
CA THR A 76 -6.43 -16.02 -3.62
C THR A 76 -7.65 -16.84 -4.02
N HIS A 77 -8.77 -16.19 -4.37
CA HIS A 77 -10.03 -16.91 -4.60
C HIS A 77 -10.32 -17.19 -6.08
N VAL A 78 -9.70 -16.46 -7.01
CA VAL A 78 -10.00 -16.55 -8.45
C VAL A 78 -8.81 -17.09 -9.23
N LEU A 79 -7.60 -16.60 -8.96
CA LEU A 79 -6.41 -16.99 -9.74
C LEU A 79 -5.72 -18.22 -9.16
N ALA A 80 -5.62 -18.34 -7.83
CA ALA A 80 -4.90 -19.41 -7.13
C ALA A 80 -5.19 -20.83 -7.65
N PRO A 81 -6.44 -21.20 -8.03
CA PRO A 81 -6.72 -22.54 -8.57
C PRO A 81 -6.08 -22.83 -9.94
N GLY A 82 -5.62 -21.81 -10.66
CA GLY A 82 -5.06 -21.92 -12.01
C GLY A 82 -3.60 -21.50 -12.11
N ILE A 83 -2.91 -21.35 -10.97
CA ILE A 83 -1.50 -20.96 -10.91
C ILE A 83 -0.73 -21.99 -10.06
N ASP A 84 0.53 -22.24 -10.42
CA ASP A 84 1.40 -23.25 -9.82
C ASP A 84 2.19 -22.71 -8.61
N SER A 85 2.19 -21.39 -8.37
CA SER A 85 2.90 -20.76 -7.26
C SER A 85 2.53 -21.36 -5.89
N GLU A 86 3.55 -21.74 -5.11
CA GLU A 86 3.39 -22.23 -3.74
C GLU A 86 2.99 -21.13 -2.75
N THR A 87 3.44 -19.90 -3.01
CA THR A 87 3.11 -18.71 -2.22
C THR A 87 2.33 -17.70 -3.06
N LEU A 88 1.46 -16.95 -2.40
CA LEU A 88 0.70 -15.85 -3.01
C LEU A 88 1.24 -14.50 -2.57
N ASP A 89 2.55 -14.39 -2.33
CA ASP A 89 3.17 -13.07 -2.21
C ASP A 89 3.23 -12.38 -3.58
N LEU A 90 3.46 -11.07 -3.57
CA LEU A 90 3.44 -10.27 -4.79
C LEU A 90 4.53 -10.70 -5.79
N ASP A 91 5.67 -11.19 -5.30
CA ASP A 91 6.81 -11.56 -6.16
C ASP A 91 6.52 -12.86 -6.90
N SER A 92 6.07 -13.91 -6.20
CA SER A 92 5.68 -15.18 -6.80
C SER A 92 4.58 -15.00 -7.84
N VAL A 93 3.54 -14.24 -7.50
CA VAL A 93 2.42 -13.98 -8.41
C VAL A 93 2.86 -13.12 -9.60
N ALA A 94 3.71 -12.11 -9.40
CA ALA A 94 4.23 -11.30 -10.50
C ALA A 94 5.14 -12.13 -11.44
N GLN A 95 5.95 -13.02 -10.89
CA GLN A 95 6.82 -13.87 -11.67
C GLN A 95 6.00 -14.85 -12.52
N GLU A 96 4.99 -15.50 -11.95
CA GLU A 96 4.18 -16.45 -12.70
C GLU A 96 3.31 -15.77 -13.76
N MET A 97 2.69 -14.63 -13.44
CA MET A 97 1.78 -13.95 -14.35
C MET A 97 2.50 -13.14 -15.43
N LEU A 98 3.66 -12.56 -15.12
CA LEU A 98 4.33 -11.57 -15.96
C LEU A 98 5.75 -11.95 -16.37
N GLY A 99 6.33 -13.02 -15.81
CA GLY A 99 7.75 -13.37 -15.98
C GLY A 99 8.69 -12.28 -15.44
N LYS A 100 8.25 -11.54 -14.42
CA LYS A 100 9.01 -10.45 -13.80
C LYS A 100 9.44 -10.82 -12.38
N GLU A 101 10.74 -10.74 -12.16
CA GLU A 101 11.36 -10.78 -10.84
C GLU A 101 11.84 -9.39 -10.43
N LYS A 102 12.03 -9.21 -9.13
CA LYS A 102 12.75 -8.06 -8.55
C LYS A 102 14.05 -8.56 -7.93
N ASP A 103 14.99 -7.65 -7.72
CA ASP A 103 16.17 -7.96 -6.92
C ASP A 103 15.75 -8.37 -5.51
N ASP A 104 16.31 -9.48 -5.02
CA ASP A 104 16.05 -9.94 -3.65
C ASP A 104 16.64 -8.93 -2.67
N LEU A 105 15.78 -8.37 -1.83
CA LEU A 105 16.15 -7.37 -0.84
C LEU A 105 15.46 -7.73 0.46
N SER A 106 16.25 -8.21 1.42
CA SER A 106 15.71 -8.59 2.72
C SER A 106 15.22 -7.38 3.50
N TRP A 107 14.28 -7.60 4.42
CA TRP A 107 13.83 -6.56 5.35
C TRP A 107 14.97 -5.96 6.18
N SER A 108 15.98 -6.76 6.54
CA SER A 108 17.19 -6.29 7.23
C SER A 108 17.96 -5.29 6.39
N GLU A 109 18.20 -5.61 5.11
CA GLU A 109 18.92 -4.74 4.18
C GLU A 109 18.14 -3.46 3.92
N MET A 110 16.81 -3.54 3.71
CA MET A 110 15.95 -2.36 3.57
C MET A 110 16.10 -1.40 4.76
N LYS A 111 16.04 -1.93 6.00
CA LYS A 111 16.22 -1.12 7.22
C LYS A 111 17.60 -0.50 7.31
N GLN A 112 18.65 -1.25 6.94
CA GLN A 112 20.01 -0.75 6.95
C GLN A 112 20.18 0.40 5.96
N ILE A 113 19.77 0.19 4.70
CA ILE A 113 19.82 1.21 3.64
C ILE A 113 19.05 2.47 4.07
N TRP A 114 17.86 2.31 4.67
CA TRP A 114 17.10 3.42 5.18
C TRP A 114 17.88 4.20 6.24
N ARG A 115 18.45 3.50 7.24
CA ARG A 115 19.22 4.12 8.32
C ARG A 115 20.45 4.86 7.79
N GLU A 116 21.18 4.27 6.86
CA GLU A 116 22.36 4.89 6.24
C GLU A 116 21.98 6.16 5.48
N LYS A 117 20.89 6.15 4.70
CA LYS A 117 20.39 7.34 4.00
C LYS A 117 19.96 8.44 4.95
N GLU A 118 19.33 8.11 6.07
CA GLU A 118 18.94 9.09 7.09
C GLU A 118 20.16 9.69 7.80
N ILE A 119 21.22 8.92 8.03
CA ILE A 119 22.50 9.43 8.54
C ILE A 119 23.12 10.42 7.53
N LEU A 120 23.09 10.09 6.24
CA LEU A 120 23.65 10.95 5.18
C LEU A 120 22.90 12.28 5.05
N LYS A 121 21.57 12.29 5.16
CA LYS A 121 20.76 13.54 5.11
C LYS A 121 20.99 14.46 6.30
N ASN A 122 21.28 13.89 7.48
CA ASN A 122 21.41 14.63 8.74
C ASN A 122 22.89 14.92 9.11
N SER A 123 23.84 14.65 8.21
CA SER A 123 25.25 14.96 8.45
C SER A 123 25.50 16.47 8.27
N PRO A 124 26.16 17.15 9.22
CA PRO A 124 26.31 18.62 9.22
C PRO A 124 27.19 19.20 8.10
N ASN A 125 27.79 18.34 7.26
CA ASN A 125 28.58 18.74 6.11
C ASN A 125 28.02 18.05 4.86
N MET A 126 26.97 18.60 4.27
CA MET A 126 26.68 18.39 2.85
C MET A 126 27.19 19.64 2.10
N PRO A 127 28.02 19.51 1.05
CA PRO A 127 28.43 20.65 0.22
C PRO A 127 27.23 21.36 -0.43
#